data_AF-A0A229H558-F1
#
_entry.id   AF-A0A229H558-F1
#
_cell.length_a   1.000
_cell.length_b   1.000
_cell.length_c   1.000
_cell.angle_alpha   90.00
_cell.angle_beta   90.00
_cell.angle_gamma   90.00
#
_symmetry.space_group_name_H-M   'P 1'
#
loop_
_entity.id
_entity.type
_entity.pdbx_description
1 polymer ?
#
loop_
_entity_poly.entity_id
_entity_poly.type
_entity_poly.pdbx_seq_one_letter_code
_entity_poly.pdbx_strand_id
1 'polypeptide(L)'
;MNDNTAAGTSTAEAGAAADAAPPVPEEIKEAARLAPDHWLGMVDPAWSGEGEPPNWAVVGQWRSGLDGEIEEWRANEEYRPSPQALGWPAPTDPVDEAVQLAATGYGPGEAVPRLLVGAEVAVLLGPGGGPLSATSPDGASVVPVFTSPTYLHAAGRFGYELMPVIQVADRIPEGHVLYLNPSGPVSMTVETGALRQAVEETARAENGAWEGEEPEPPAPVRPSTVGGANAPATPAATAPAEDEAADGKAAERETGGTAPGLDSTS
;
A
#
# COMPACT_ATOMS: atom_id res chain seq x y z
N MET A 1 1.06 43.23 -47.72
CA MET A 1 0.62 44.11 -46.63
C MET A 1 -0.12 43.22 -45.64
N ASN A 2 0.62 42.58 -44.74
CA ASN A 2 0.04 41.77 -43.67
C ASN A 2 0.74 42.22 -42.40
N ASP A 3 0.19 43.28 -41.81
CA ASP A 3 0.50 43.72 -40.45
C ASP A 3 -0.02 42.66 -39.49
N ASN A 4 0.90 41.96 -38.82
CA ASN A 4 0.56 41.16 -37.64
C ASN A 4 1.19 41.85 -36.44
N THR A 5 0.40 42.75 -35.84
CA THR A 5 0.72 43.49 -34.63
C THR A 5 0.83 42.54 -33.45
N ALA A 6 2.02 42.50 -32.86
CA ALA A 6 2.26 42.00 -31.52
C ALA A 6 1.78 43.03 -30.49
N ALA A 7 0.90 42.62 -29.57
CA ALA A 7 0.75 43.20 -28.23
C ALA A 7 -0.20 42.33 -27.41
N GLY A 8 0.21 41.95 -26.20
CA GLY A 8 -0.69 41.38 -25.20
C GLY A 8 -0.12 40.22 -24.38
N THR A 9 1.10 40.35 -23.87
CA THR A 9 1.55 39.55 -22.72
C THR A 9 0.69 39.96 -21.51
N SER A 10 -0.36 39.20 -21.20
CA SER A 10 -0.97 39.21 -19.86
C SER A 10 -0.47 37.97 -19.14
N THR A 11 0.68 38.17 -18.49
CA THR A 11 1.26 37.24 -17.53
C THR A 11 0.23 36.79 -16.52
N ALA A 12 0.24 35.48 -16.27
CA ALA A 12 -0.51 34.79 -15.26
C ALA A 12 -0.53 35.52 -13.91
N GLU A 13 -1.74 35.82 -13.41
CA GLU A 13 -2.00 35.83 -11.97
C GLU A 13 -2.06 34.36 -11.51
N ALA A 14 -0.87 33.77 -11.39
CA ALA A 14 -0.64 32.56 -10.60
C ALA A 14 0.19 33.02 -9.39
N GLY A 15 -0.48 33.44 -8.33
CA GLY A 15 0.21 33.94 -7.15
C GLY A 15 -0.72 34.53 -6.10
N ALA A 16 -1.46 33.67 -5.39
CA ALA A 16 -1.92 33.88 -4.01
C ALA A 16 -2.80 32.69 -3.55
N ALA A 17 -2.17 31.57 -3.21
CA ALA A 17 -2.86 30.49 -2.47
C ALA A 17 -1.92 29.86 -1.43
N ALA A 18 -1.11 30.70 -0.76
CA ALA A 18 -0.20 30.32 0.31
C ALA A 18 -0.47 31.20 1.53
N ASP A 19 -1.68 31.13 2.09
CA ASP A 19 -2.02 31.63 3.45
C ASP A 19 -3.42 31.22 3.94
N ALA A 20 -4.21 30.48 3.16
CA ALA A 20 -5.53 30.06 3.61
C ALA A 20 -5.37 28.86 4.56
N ALA A 21 -5.68 29.07 5.84
CA ALA A 21 -5.78 28.00 6.81
C ALA A 21 -6.70 26.89 6.28
N PRO A 22 -6.33 25.60 6.42
CA PRO A 22 -7.24 24.51 6.10
C PRO A 22 -8.52 24.64 6.93
N PRO A 23 -9.67 24.14 6.43
CA PRO A 23 -10.90 24.14 7.20
C PRO A 23 -10.66 23.40 8.51
N VAL A 24 -11.03 24.04 9.64
CA VAL A 24 -10.85 23.46 10.97
C VAL A 24 -11.71 22.20 11.10
N PRO A 25 -11.13 21.00 11.30
CA PRO A 25 -11.87 19.77 11.55
C PRO A 25 -12.74 19.88 12.82
N GLU A 26 -13.85 19.17 12.87
CA GLU A 26 -14.74 19.20 14.04
C GLU A 26 -14.03 18.67 15.30
N GLU A 27 -13.16 17.67 15.14
CA GLU A 27 -12.37 17.10 16.24
C GLU A 27 -11.45 18.16 16.88
N ILE A 28 -10.90 19.09 16.07
CA ILE A 28 -10.08 20.20 16.55
C ILE A 28 -10.95 21.24 17.27
N LYS A 29 -12.16 21.52 16.79
CA LYS A 29 -13.09 22.42 17.48
C LYS A 29 -13.53 21.87 18.83
N GLU A 30 -13.79 20.57 18.92
CA GLU A 30 -14.10 19.91 20.17
C GLU A 30 -12.91 19.95 21.14
N ALA A 31 -11.69 19.67 20.64
CA ALA A 31 -10.48 19.78 21.44
C ALA A 31 -10.23 21.22 21.94
N ALA A 32 -10.52 22.24 21.14
CA ALA A 32 -10.38 23.65 21.50
C ALA A 32 -11.27 24.06 22.68
N ARG A 33 -12.51 23.55 22.71
CA ARG A 33 -13.43 23.77 23.84
C ARG A 33 -12.96 23.09 25.13
N LEU A 34 -12.23 21.98 25.02
CA LEU A 34 -11.67 21.26 26.15
C LEU A 34 -10.35 21.85 26.64
N ALA A 35 -9.60 22.51 25.77
CA ALA A 35 -8.29 23.10 26.04
C ALA A 35 -8.23 24.56 25.52
N PRO A 36 -8.77 25.54 26.27
CA PRO A 36 -8.69 26.97 25.91
C PRO A 36 -7.26 27.52 26.11
N ASP A 37 -6.85 28.50 25.29
CA ASP A 37 -5.48 29.06 25.23
C ASP A 37 -4.38 28.00 25.01
N HIS A 38 -4.65 27.03 24.12
CA HIS A 38 -3.70 25.97 23.76
C HIS A 38 -3.48 25.89 22.25
N TRP A 39 -2.35 25.31 21.87
CA TRP A 39 -2.06 24.92 20.49
C TRP A 39 -2.46 23.47 20.24
N LEU A 40 -3.22 23.25 19.18
CA LEU A 40 -3.77 21.96 18.77
C LEU A 40 -3.17 21.55 17.43
N GLY A 41 -2.31 20.54 17.45
CA GLY A 41 -1.64 20.04 16.25
C GLY A 41 -2.53 19.20 15.35
N MET A 42 -2.38 19.40 14.05
CA MET A 42 -2.88 18.51 13.01
C MET A 42 -1.76 17.58 12.57
N VAL A 43 -1.95 16.28 12.80
CA VAL A 43 -0.99 15.25 12.37
C VAL A 43 -1.39 14.75 10.97
N ASP A 44 -0.41 14.47 10.12
CA ASP A 44 -0.67 13.79 8.85
C ASP A 44 -1.21 12.37 9.13
N PRO A 45 -2.38 12.00 8.58
CA PRO A 45 -2.98 10.67 8.80
C PRO A 45 -2.09 9.48 8.40
N ALA A 46 -1.10 9.69 7.54
CA ALA A 46 -0.15 8.64 7.16
C ALA A 46 0.88 8.31 8.25
N TRP A 47 1.01 9.14 9.29
CA TRP A 47 1.89 8.86 10.42
C TRP A 47 1.24 7.82 11.36
N SER A 48 1.96 6.73 11.63
CA SER A 48 1.46 5.57 12.39
C SER A 48 2.34 5.19 13.60
N GLY A 49 3.20 6.11 14.05
CA GLY A 49 4.10 5.88 15.19
C GLY A 49 3.37 5.83 16.54
N GLU A 50 4.05 5.29 17.55
CA GLU A 50 3.59 5.34 18.93
C GLU A 50 4.02 6.65 19.62
N GLY A 51 3.17 7.20 20.49
CA GLY A 51 3.49 8.37 21.31
C GLY A 51 3.20 9.71 20.64
N GLU A 52 4.00 10.73 20.98
CA GLU A 52 3.85 12.07 20.41
C GLU A 52 4.42 12.09 18.97
N PRO A 53 3.64 12.57 17.99
CA PRO A 53 4.13 12.71 16.62
C PRO A 53 5.39 13.59 16.55
N PRO A 54 6.42 13.18 15.80
CA PRO A 54 7.56 14.04 15.57
C PRO A 54 7.12 15.27 14.77
N ASN A 55 7.82 16.40 14.97
CA ASN A 55 7.41 17.67 14.36
C ASN A 55 7.24 17.57 12.83
N TRP A 56 8.08 16.81 12.13
CA TRP A 56 7.98 16.65 10.67
C TRP A 56 6.67 15.99 10.19
N ALA A 57 5.94 15.28 11.07
CA ALA A 57 4.66 14.64 10.76
C ALA A 57 3.44 15.54 11.07
N VAL A 58 3.67 16.71 11.67
CA VAL A 58 2.62 17.67 12.02
C VAL A 58 2.46 18.66 10.86
N VAL A 59 1.26 18.72 10.28
CA VAL A 59 0.91 19.64 9.17
C VAL A 59 0.98 21.10 9.62
N GLY A 60 0.53 21.36 10.84
CA GLY A 60 0.48 22.67 11.46
C GLY A 60 -0.38 22.64 12.72
N GLN A 61 -0.66 23.82 13.27
CA GLN A 61 -1.34 23.93 14.56
C GLN A 61 -2.37 25.06 14.55
N TRP A 62 -3.50 24.83 15.20
CA TRP A 62 -4.48 25.86 15.52
C TRP A 62 -4.32 26.33 16.96
N ARG A 63 -4.52 27.63 17.20
CA ARG A 63 -4.60 28.17 18.56
C ARG A 63 -6.06 28.34 18.97
N SER A 64 -6.42 27.78 20.12
CA SER A 64 -7.68 28.08 20.78
C SER A 64 -7.58 29.37 21.60
N GLY A 65 -8.64 30.18 21.59
CA GLY A 65 -8.81 31.34 22.45
C GLY A 65 -9.22 30.96 23.86
N LEU A 66 -9.42 31.97 24.72
CA LEU A 66 -9.86 31.78 26.10
C LEU A 66 -11.31 31.25 26.21
N ASP A 67 -12.12 31.45 25.17
CA ASP A 67 -13.49 30.95 25.05
C ASP A 67 -13.56 29.54 24.42
N GLY A 68 -12.41 28.99 24.00
CA GLY A 68 -12.32 27.69 23.33
C GLY A 68 -12.64 27.72 21.84
N GLU A 69 -12.77 28.90 21.22
CA GLU A 69 -12.90 29.05 19.77
C GLU A 69 -11.52 29.10 19.10
N ILE A 70 -11.42 28.76 17.80
CA ILE A 70 -10.14 28.82 17.07
C ILE A 70 -9.86 30.25 16.60
N GLU A 71 -8.69 30.78 16.94
CA GLU A 71 -8.29 32.16 16.64
C GLU A 71 -7.17 32.26 15.59
N GLU A 72 -6.21 31.32 15.59
CA GLU A 72 -4.99 31.40 14.77
C GLU A 72 -4.67 30.04 14.14
N TRP A 73 -4.13 30.06 12.91
CA TRP A 73 -3.49 28.90 12.27
C TRP A 73 -2.01 29.20 12.05
N ARG A 74 -1.18 28.19 12.29
CA ARG A 74 0.24 28.21 11.97
C ARG A 74 0.63 26.95 11.21
N ALA A 75 1.01 27.12 9.95
CA ALA A 75 1.61 26.04 9.18
C ALA A 75 2.97 25.65 9.80
N ASN A 76 3.28 24.36 9.76
CA ASN A 76 4.58 23.87 10.20
C ASN A 76 5.57 23.83 9.03
N GLU A 77 6.64 24.61 9.11
CA GLU A 77 7.68 24.67 8.07
C GLU A 77 8.51 23.37 7.98
N GLU A 78 8.53 22.57 9.04
CA GLU A 78 9.25 21.28 9.08
C GLU A 78 8.41 20.11 8.55
N TYR A 79 7.14 20.35 8.22
CA TYR A 79 6.22 19.33 7.75
C TYR A 79 6.73 18.65 6.48
N ARG A 80 6.73 17.32 6.49
CA ARG A 80 7.01 16.46 5.35
C ARG A 80 5.70 15.84 4.86
N PRO A 81 5.16 16.26 3.71
CA PRO A 81 3.90 15.75 3.22
C PRO A 81 3.93 14.25 2.90
N SER A 82 2.91 13.52 3.32
CA SER A 82 2.68 12.13 2.89
C SER A 82 2.30 12.03 1.41
N PRO A 83 2.30 10.81 0.81
CA PRO A 83 1.88 10.62 -0.57
C PRO A 83 0.48 11.20 -0.86
N GLN A 84 -0.47 10.99 0.06
CA GLN A 84 -1.82 11.52 -0.08
C GLN A 84 -1.84 13.05 0.01
N ALA A 85 -1.07 13.66 0.91
CA ALA A 85 -0.96 15.11 1.03
C ALA A 85 -0.31 15.75 -0.20
N LEU A 86 0.58 15.03 -0.91
CA LEU A 86 1.13 15.43 -2.21
C LEU A 86 0.13 15.24 -3.37
N GLY A 87 -1.05 14.69 -3.12
CA GLY A 87 -2.05 14.41 -4.14
C GLY A 87 -1.70 13.23 -5.05
N TRP A 88 -0.81 12.34 -4.60
CA TRP A 88 -0.48 11.13 -5.36
C TRP A 88 -1.67 10.17 -5.38
N PRO A 89 -1.85 9.41 -6.48
CA PRO A 89 -2.88 8.38 -6.53
C PRO A 89 -2.62 7.31 -5.48
N ALA A 90 -3.69 6.63 -5.05
CA ALA A 90 -3.56 5.44 -4.22
C ALA A 90 -2.61 4.42 -4.87
N PRO A 91 -1.77 3.73 -4.08
CA PRO A 91 -0.82 2.79 -4.62
C PRO A 91 -1.54 1.65 -5.34
N THR A 92 -0.95 1.21 -6.44
CA THR A 92 -1.52 0.18 -7.33
C THR A 92 -1.10 -1.23 -6.94
N ASP A 93 -0.03 -1.37 -6.16
CA ASP A 93 0.48 -2.63 -5.63
C ASP A 93 1.35 -2.36 -4.37
N PRO A 94 1.72 -3.40 -3.57
CA PRO A 94 2.52 -3.22 -2.36
C PRO A 94 3.91 -2.63 -2.58
N VAL A 95 4.55 -2.89 -3.73
CA VAL A 95 5.86 -2.30 -4.04
C VAL A 95 5.71 -0.81 -4.31
N ASP A 96 4.68 -0.42 -5.07
CA ASP A 96 4.33 0.98 -5.30
C ASP A 96 4.01 1.72 -3.99
N GLU A 97 3.25 1.11 -3.07
CA GLU A 97 3.03 1.65 -1.72
C GLU A 97 4.36 1.90 -0.99
N ALA A 98 5.25 0.91 -0.97
CA ALA A 98 6.55 1.05 -0.32
C ALA A 98 7.43 2.13 -0.97
N VAL A 99 7.40 2.26 -2.31
CA VAL A 99 8.12 3.31 -3.04
C VAL A 99 7.57 4.69 -2.67
N GLN A 100 6.25 4.85 -2.61
CA GLN A 100 5.62 6.12 -2.23
C GLN A 100 5.95 6.53 -0.79
N LEU A 101 5.88 5.57 0.15
CA LEU A 101 6.21 5.80 1.56
C LEU A 101 7.71 6.09 1.74
N ALA A 102 8.59 5.36 1.06
CA ALA A 102 10.03 5.61 1.13
C ALA A 102 10.41 7.00 0.59
N ALA A 103 9.83 7.40 -0.55
CA ALA A 103 10.10 8.70 -1.16
C ALA A 103 9.65 9.89 -0.31
N THR A 104 8.62 9.70 0.52
CA THR A 104 8.10 10.73 1.43
C THR A 104 8.67 10.63 2.85
N GLY A 105 9.46 9.60 3.14
CA GLY A 105 10.06 9.35 4.45
C GLY A 105 9.11 8.76 5.49
N TYR A 106 7.93 8.30 5.07
CA TYR A 106 6.95 7.62 5.92
C TYR A 106 7.18 6.10 6.02
N GLY A 107 8.08 5.54 5.20
CA GLY A 107 8.46 4.14 5.24
C GLY A 107 9.98 3.96 5.03
N PRO A 108 10.54 2.82 5.48
CA PRO A 108 11.95 2.52 5.25
C PRO A 108 12.19 2.18 3.77
N GLY A 109 13.27 2.70 3.19
CA GLY A 109 13.65 2.41 1.80
C GLY A 109 13.93 0.91 1.56
N GLU A 110 14.38 0.20 2.58
CA GLU A 110 14.65 -1.25 2.54
C GLU A 110 13.39 -2.10 2.44
N ALA A 111 12.20 -1.54 2.68
CA ALA A 111 10.95 -2.26 2.42
C ALA A 111 10.76 -2.55 0.92
N VAL A 112 11.23 -1.65 0.04
CA VAL A 112 11.08 -1.77 -1.41
C VAL A 112 11.79 -3.03 -1.96
N PRO A 113 13.11 -3.22 -1.80
CA PRO A 113 13.76 -4.43 -2.31
C PRO A 113 13.23 -5.71 -1.68
N ARG A 114 12.79 -5.70 -0.41
CA ARG A 114 12.20 -6.86 0.26
C ARG A 114 10.88 -7.29 -0.39
N LEU A 115 9.97 -6.36 -0.63
CA LEU A 115 8.71 -6.65 -1.32
C LEU A 115 8.95 -7.05 -2.78
N LEU A 116 9.97 -6.46 -3.41
CA LEU A 116 10.29 -6.73 -4.81
C LEU A 116 10.75 -8.18 -5.02
N VAL A 117 11.45 -8.83 -4.06
CA VAL A 117 11.93 -10.23 -4.18
C VAL A 117 10.82 -11.20 -4.59
N GLY A 118 9.61 -11.03 -4.04
CA GLY A 118 8.45 -11.87 -4.33
C GLY A 118 7.62 -11.41 -5.53
N ALA A 119 7.98 -10.31 -6.19
CA ALA A 119 7.18 -9.70 -7.24
C ALA A 119 7.51 -10.26 -8.63
N GLU A 120 6.45 -10.50 -9.41
CA GLU A 120 6.55 -10.61 -10.86
C GLU A 120 6.50 -9.19 -11.45
N VAL A 121 7.39 -8.91 -12.38
CA VAL A 121 7.54 -7.57 -12.95
C VAL A 121 7.54 -7.61 -14.47
N ALA A 122 7.04 -6.55 -15.08
CA ALA A 122 7.15 -6.34 -16.52
C ALA A 122 8.43 -5.58 -16.85
N VAL A 123 9.24 -6.15 -17.75
CA VAL A 123 10.47 -5.53 -18.25
C VAL A 123 10.30 -5.23 -19.73
N LEU A 124 10.57 -3.98 -20.12
CA LEU A 124 10.52 -3.59 -21.53
C LEU A 124 11.65 -4.26 -22.30
N LEU A 125 11.38 -4.62 -23.54
CA LEU A 125 12.35 -5.27 -24.41
C LEU A 125 13.05 -4.27 -25.33
N GLY A 126 14.37 -4.30 -25.33
CA GLY A 126 15.21 -3.57 -26.26
C GLY A 126 15.41 -4.31 -27.59
N PRO A 127 16.13 -3.69 -28.55
CA PRO A 127 16.55 -4.38 -29.77
C PRO A 127 17.29 -5.68 -29.45
N GLY A 128 16.92 -6.78 -30.10
CA GLY A 128 17.49 -8.10 -29.83
C GLY A 128 16.80 -8.91 -28.72
N GLY A 129 15.74 -8.37 -28.09
CA GLY A 129 14.89 -9.12 -27.14
C GLY A 129 15.44 -9.21 -25.72
N GLY A 130 16.54 -8.52 -25.40
CA GLY A 130 17.00 -8.34 -24.03
C GLY A 130 16.26 -7.24 -23.29
N PRO A 131 16.49 -7.08 -21.96
CA PRO A 131 15.99 -5.93 -21.21
C PRO A 131 16.38 -4.60 -21.84
N LEU A 132 15.45 -3.65 -21.85
CA LEU A 132 15.69 -2.31 -22.37
C LEU A 132 16.65 -1.55 -21.45
N SER A 133 17.83 -1.20 -21.97
CA SER A 133 18.69 -0.17 -21.36
C SER A 133 18.15 1.23 -21.65
N ALA A 134 18.09 2.06 -20.62
CA ALA A 134 17.70 3.46 -20.69
C ALA A 134 18.59 4.33 -19.78
N THR A 135 18.33 5.63 -19.80
CA THR A 135 18.95 6.61 -18.90
C THR A 135 17.86 7.25 -18.05
N SER A 136 18.02 7.24 -16.74
CA SER A 136 17.11 7.93 -15.81
C SER A 136 17.30 9.45 -15.88
N PRO A 137 16.37 10.25 -15.33
CA PRO A 137 16.46 11.72 -15.35
C PRO A 137 17.73 12.30 -14.71
N ASP A 138 18.33 11.58 -13.77
CA ASP A 138 19.60 11.91 -13.10
C ASP A 138 20.85 11.44 -13.85
N GLY A 139 20.69 10.74 -14.98
CA GLY A 139 21.78 10.29 -15.84
C GLY A 139 22.30 8.88 -15.57
N ALA A 140 21.73 8.12 -14.64
CA ALA A 140 22.16 6.74 -14.37
C ALA A 140 21.73 5.77 -15.50
N SER A 141 22.53 4.73 -15.73
CA SER A 141 22.16 3.63 -16.63
C SER A 141 21.18 2.71 -15.92
N VAL A 142 20.01 2.51 -16.52
CA VAL A 142 18.90 1.84 -15.86
C VAL A 142 18.19 0.84 -16.77
N VAL A 143 17.53 -0.14 -16.15
CA VAL A 143 16.54 -1.00 -16.80
C VAL A 143 15.16 -0.65 -16.22
N PRO A 144 14.24 -0.07 -17.02
CA PRO A 144 12.87 0.20 -16.60
C PRO A 144 12.12 -1.07 -16.25
N VAL A 145 11.51 -1.10 -15.07
CA VAL A 145 10.73 -2.22 -14.55
C VAL A 145 9.41 -1.72 -13.99
N PHE A 146 8.33 -2.44 -14.28
CA PHE A 146 6.99 -2.08 -13.87
C PHE A 146 6.39 -3.18 -13.00
N THR A 147 5.92 -2.81 -11.82
CA THR A 147 5.19 -3.70 -10.91
C THR A 147 3.69 -3.67 -11.14
N SER A 148 3.20 -2.66 -11.87
CA SER A 148 1.79 -2.41 -12.12
C SER A 148 1.48 -2.25 -13.61
N PRO A 149 0.43 -2.92 -14.13
CA PRO A 149 -0.04 -2.70 -15.49
C PRO A 149 -0.44 -1.25 -15.77
N THR A 150 -0.91 -0.52 -14.75
CA THR A 150 -1.28 0.90 -14.88
C THR A 150 -0.09 1.74 -15.31
N TYR A 151 1.05 1.59 -14.65
CA TYR A 151 2.27 2.32 -14.98
C TYR A 151 2.90 1.82 -16.28
N LEU A 152 2.91 0.51 -16.52
CA LEU A 152 3.36 -0.05 -17.79
C LEU A 152 2.63 0.56 -18.99
N HIS A 153 1.30 0.64 -18.92
CA HIS A 153 0.49 1.21 -19.99
C HIS A 153 0.67 2.73 -20.14
N ALA A 154 0.88 3.44 -19.03
CA ALA A 154 1.21 4.87 -19.06
C ALA A 154 2.54 5.15 -19.76
N ALA A 155 3.51 4.21 -19.70
CA ALA A 155 4.78 4.33 -20.41
C ALA A 155 4.65 4.14 -21.93
N GLY A 156 3.60 3.46 -22.41
CA GLY A 156 3.30 3.31 -23.84
C GLY A 156 2.99 1.88 -24.26
N ARG A 157 3.02 1.63 -25.59
CA ARG A 157 2.73 0.32 -26.21
C ARG A 157 4.01 -0.38 -26.68
N PHE A 158 4.95 -0.57 -25.75
CA PHE A 158 6.21 -1.29 -26.00
C PHE A 158 6.04 -2.79 -25.80
N GLY A 159 6.91 -3.58 -26.45
CA GLY A 159 7.03 -4.99 -26.14
C GLY A 159 7.62 -5.18 -24.74
N TYR A 160 7.06 -6.10 -23.96
CA TYR A 160 7.52 -6.43 -22.62
C TYR A 160 7.48 -7.93 -22.38
N GLU A 161 8.23 -8.36 -21.38
CA GLU A 161 8.22 -9.73 -20.86
C GLU A 161 7.90 -9.67 -19.36
N LEU A 162 7.01 -10.54 -18.89
CA LEU A 162 6.74 -10.74 -17.46
C LEU A 162 7.70 -11.79 -16.92
N MET A 163 8.37 -11.48 -15.81
CA MET A 163 9.25 -12.43 -15.15
C MET A 163 9.43 -12.08 -13.66
N PRO A 164 9.80 -13.06 -12.81
CA PRO A 164 10.22 -12.78 -11.44
C PRO A 164 11.40 -11.80 -11.43
N VAL A 165 11.40 -10.83 -10.51
CA VAL A 165 12.46 -9.80 -10.48
C VAL A 165 13.87 -10.40 -10.38
N ILE A 166 14.00 -11.54 -9.70
CA ILE A 166 15.28 -12.24 -9.53
C ILE A 166 15.88 -12.66 -10.87
N GLN A 167 15.05 -13.01 -11.85
CA GLN A 167 15.50 -13.36 -13.20
C GLN A 167 15.88 -12.12 -14.01
N VAL A 168 15.27 -10.97 -13.69
CA VAL A 168 15.69 -9.68 -14.26
C VAL A 168 17.11 -9.37 -13.81
N ALA A 169 17.41 -9.53 -12.52
CA ALA A 169 18.71 -9.23 -11.93
C ALA A 169 19.88 -9.95 -12.61
N ASP A 170 19.64 -11.15 -13.15
CA ASP A 170 20.63 -11.95 -13.89
C ASP A 170 20.79 -11.52 -15.36
N ARG A 171 19.83 -10.77 -15.90
CA ARG A 171 19.80 -10.29 -17.30
C ARG A 171 20.16 -8.82 -17.45
N ILE A 172 20.30 -8.08 -16.34
CA ILE A 172 20.67 -6.66 -16.36
C ILE A 172 22.11 -6.49 -16.87
N PRO A 173 22.36 -5.57 -17.82
CA PRO A 173 23.73 -5.30 -18.26
C PRO A 173 24.59 -4.72 -17.14
N GLU A 174 25.90 -4.95 -17.21
CA GLU A 174 26.84 -4.42 -16.21
C GLU A 174 26.70 -2.89 -16.05
N GLY A 175 26.79 -2.42 -14.80
CA GLY A 175 26.64 -1.00 -14.45
C GLY A 175 25.22 -0.44 -14.51
N HIS A 176 24.21 -1.28 -14.78
CA HIS A 176 22.81 -0.86 -14.74
C HIS A 176 22.14 -1.22 -13.41
N VAL A 177 21.17 -0.39 -13.02
CA VAL A 177 20.28 -0.63 -11.88
C VAL A 177 18.84 -0.79 -12.34
N LEU A 178 17.99 -1.37 -11.50
CA LEU A 178 16.56 -1.41 -11.75
C LEU A 178 15.97 -0.02 -11.56
N TYR A 179 15.04 0.39 -12.42
CA TYR A 179 14.32 1.66 -12.29
C TYR A 179 12.81 1.40 -12.28
N LEU A 180 12.24 1.46 -11.08
CA LEU A 180 10.88 1.04 -10.78
C LEU A 180 9.86 2.11 -11.15
N ASN A 181 8.79 1.67 -11.80
CA ASN A 181 7.62 2.46 -12.19
C ASN A 181 7.94 3.88 -12.71
N PRO A 182 8.75 4.04 -13.78
CA PRO A 182 9.20 5.36 -14.26
C PRO A 182 8.09 6.32 -14.69
N SER A 183 6.89 5.81 -14.96
CA SER A 183 5.69 6.55 -15.35
C SER A 183 4.71 6.78 -14.19
N GLY A 184 5.06 6.35 -12.98
CA GLY A 184 4.29 6.59 -11.75
C GLY A 184 4.46 8.01 -11.20
N PRO A 185 3.72 8.37 -10.13
CA PRO A 185 3.89 9.66 -9.44
C PRO A 185 5.29 9.84 -8.87
N VAL A 186 5.94 8.73 -8.52
CA VAL A 186 7.32 8.65 -8.07
C VAL A 186 7.95 7.36 -8.60
N SER A 187 9.27 7.37 -8.78
CA SER A 187 10.06 6.25 -9.23
C SER A 187 11.26 6.05 -8.29
N MET A 188 11.82 4.85 -8.29
CA MET A 188 12.95 4.51 -7.43
C MET A 188 13.96 3.65 -8.18
N THR A 189 15.24 3.92 -7.97
CA THR A 189 16.32 3.04 -8.42
C THR A 189 16.62 1.99 -7.36
N VAL A 190 16.80 0.74 -7.79
CA VAL A 190 17.17 -0.39 -6.92
C VAL A 190 18.42 -1.05 -7.46
N GLU A 191 19.48 -1.00 -6.65
CA GLU A 191 20.73 -1.69 -6.89
C GLU A 191 20.54 -3.21 -6.92
N THR A 192 21.19 -3.88 -7.86
CA THR A 192 21.12 -5.36 -7.93
C THR A 192 21.70 -6.03 -6.68
N GLY A 193 22.67 -5.38 -6.02
CA GLY A 193 23.22 -5.82 -4.75
C GLY A 193 22.20 -5.77 -3.60
N ALA A 194 21.41 -4.69 -3.53
CA ALA A 194 20.36 -4.56 -2.52
C ALA A 194 19.25 -5.61 -2.72
N LEU A 195 18.91 -5.90 -3.98
CA LEU A 195 17.97 -6.99 -4.30
C LEU A 195 18.52 -8.36 -3.89
N ARG A 196 19.80 -8.66 -4.19
CA ARG A 196 20.45 -9.91 -3.76
C ARG A 196 20.48 -10.07 -2.24
N GLN A 197 20.81 -8.99 -1.52
CA GLN A 197 20.78 -9.00 -0.06
C GLN A 197 19.37 -9.30 0.47
N ALA A 198 18.33 -8.70 -0.11
CA ALA A 198 16.95 -8.98 0.28
C ALA A 198 16.54 -10.44 0.02
N VAL A 199 17.04 -11.07 -1.05
CA VAL A 199 16.84 -12.51 -1.31
C VAL A 199 17.49 -13.35 -0.21
N GLU A 200 18.72 -13.05 0.17
CA GLU A 200 19.45 -13.76 1.23
C GLU A 200 18.76 -13.62 2.61
N GLU A 201 18.27 -12.41 2.92
CA GLU A 201 17.49 -12.14 4.14
C GLU A 201 16.18 -12.94 4.16
N THR A 202 15.47 -12.99 3.03
CA THR A 202 14.22 -13.75 2.89
C THR A 202 14.46 -15.25 3.06
N ALA A 203 15.47 -15.80 2.37
CA ALA A 203 15.84 -17.21 2.50
C ALA A 203 16.27 -17.57 3.93
N ARG A 204 16.97 -16.68 4.63
CA ARG A 204 17.34 -16.89 6.04
C ARG A 204 16.12 -16.91 6.95
N ALA A 205 15.17 -16.01 6.75
CA ALA A 205 13.93 -15.95 7.53
C ALA A 205 13.09 -17.23 7.31
N GLU A 206 12.99 -17.69 6.06
CA GLU A 206 12.31 -18.94 5.74
C GLU A 206 12.98 -20.14 6.42
N ASN A 207 14.30 -20.28 6.30
CA ASN A 207 15.05 -21.38 6.92
C ASN A 207 14.99 -21.36 8.46
N GLY A 208 15.03 -20.17 9.07
CA GLY A 208 14.91 -20.01 10.52
C GLY A 208 13.51 -20.28 11.08
N ALA A 209 12.46 -20.14 10.27
CA ALA A 209 11.09 -20.47 10.66
C ALA A 209 10.87 -22.00 10.83
N TRP A 210 11.66 -22.84 10.16
CA TRP A 210 11.62 -24.30 10.29
C TRP A 210 12.48 -24.84 11.45
N GLU A 211 13.43 -24.06 11.98
CA GLU A 211 14.27 -24.47 13.11
C GLU A 211 13.63 -24.18 14.50
N GLY A 212 12.47 -23.51 14.53
CA GLY A 212 11.75 -23.14 15.76
C GLY A 212 10.64 -24.10 16.21
N GLU A 213 10.23 -25.05 15.37
CA GLU A 213 9.19 -26.04 15.69
C GLU A 213 9.84 -27.42 15.89
N GLU A 214 10.52 -27.61 17.02
CA GLU A 214 10.95 -28.96 17.43
C GLU A 214 9.70 -29.79 17.72
N PRO A 215 9.44 -30.88 16.97
CA PRO A 215 8.26 -31.70 17.23
C PRO A 215 8.40 -32.31 18.63
N GLU A 216 7.46 -31.96 19.53
CA GLU A 216 7.37 -32.57 20.85
C GLU A 216 7.44 -34.10 20.69
N PRO A 217 8.43 -34.79 21.31
CA PRO A 217 8.53 -36.23 21.17
C PRO A 217 7.24 -36.87 21.72
N PRO A 218 6.65 -37.85 21.02
CA PRO A 218 5.41 -38.46 21.47
C PRO A 218 5.62 -39.09 22.85
N ALA A 219 4.80 -38.66 23.82
CA ALA A 219 4.85 -39.14 25.18
C ALA A 219 4.81 -40.69 25.23
N PRO A 220 5.67 -41.35 26.02
CA PRO A 220 5.68 -42.80 26.08
C PRO A 220 4.38 -43.33 26.69
N VAL A 221 3.62 -44.07 25.88
CA VAL A 221 2.50 -44.90 26.33
C VAL A 221 2.99 -45.92 27.34
N ARG A 222 2.52 -45.80 28.58
CA ARG A 222 2.80 -46.75 29.66
C ARG A 222 1.93 -47.99 29.43
N PRO A 223 2.48 -49.22 29.47
CA PRO A 223 1.65 -50.41 29.42
C PRO A 223 0.88 -50.56 30.73
N SER A 224 -0.45 -50.51 30.65
CA SER A 224 -1.34 -50.85 31.78
C SER A 224 -1.30 -52.35 32.04
N THR A 225 -0.69 -52.74 33.15
CA THR A 225 -0.74 -54.11 33.67
C THR A 225 -2.13 -54.38 34.26
N VAL A 226 -2.78 -55.44 33.77
CA VAL A 226 -4.05 -55.97 34.29
C VAL A 226 -3.82 -56.80 35.56
N GLY A 227 -4.69 -56.60 36.54
CA GLY A 227 -4.98 -57.50 37.67
C GLY A 227 -5.54 -56.70 38.84
N GLY A 228 -6.72 -56.95 39.41
CA GLY A 228 -7.76 -57.94 39.24
C GLY A 228 -8.68 -57.83 40.46
N ALA A 229 -9.99 -58.04 40.26
CA ALA A 229 -11.03 -58.29 41.27
C ALA A 229 -11.43 -57.15 42.24
N ASN A 230 -12.60 -56.53 42.04
CA ASN A 230 -13.90 -57.03 42.51
C ASN A 230 -15.03 -56.04 42.13
N ALA A 231 -16.12 -56.57 41.58
CA ALA A 231 -17.43 -55.92 41.43
C ALA A 231 -18.26 -56.15 42.73
N PRO A 232 -19.52 -55.69 42.89
CA PRO A 232 -20.39 -54.96 41.94
C PRO A 232 -21.21 -53.78 42.54
N ALA A 233 -21.78 -52.93 41.67
CA ALA A 233 -23.16 -52.42 41.78
C ALA A 233 -23.54 -51.54 40.56
N THR A 234 -24.48 -52.02 39.75
CA THR A 234 -25.31 -51.29 38.77
C THR A 234 -26.61 -50.82 39.49
N PRO A 235 -27.57 -50.08 38.87
CA PRO A 235 -27.61 -49.37 37.59
C PRO A 235 -28.28 -47.96 37.59
N ALA A 236 -28.19 -47.23 36.48
CA ALA A 236 -29.25 -46.44 35.82
C ALA A 236 -28.60 -45.52 34.77
N ALA A 237 -28.64 -45.81 33.46
CA ALA A 237 -29.77 -45.67 32.53
C ALA A 237 -30.31 -44.24 32.36
N THR A 238 -30.18 -43.74 31.11
CA THR A 238 -31.16 -42.94 30.34
C THR A 238 -30.61 -41.61 29.81
N ALA A 239 -30.20 -41.61 28.53
CA ALA A 239 -30.64 -40.58 27.58
C ALA A 239 -32.08 -40.93 27.14
N PRO A 240 -32.93 -39.98 26.70
CA PRO A 240 -32.85 -39.58 25.28
C PRO A 240 -33.37 -38.17 24.92
N ALA A 241 -33.25 -37.89 23.61
CA ALA A 241 -34.11 -37.09 22.72
C ALA A 241 -34.01 -35.56 22.83
N GLU A 242 -33.58 -34.82 21.79
CA GLU A 242 -34.20 -34.64 20.46
C GLU A 242 -35.68 -34.23 20.54
N ASP A 243 -35.96 -32.97 20.19
CA ASP A 243 -37.22 -32.60 19.58
C ASP A 243 -36.97 -31.53 18.49
N GLU A 244 -37.26 -31.93 17.25
CA GLU A 244 -37.45 -31.05 16.11
C GLU A 244 -38.80 -30.35 16.23
N ALA A 245 -38.89 -29.09 15.79
CA ALA A 245 -40.11 -28.62 15.14
C ALA A 245 -39.81 -27.48 14.17
N ALA A 246 -39.98 -27.79 12.90
CA ALA A 246 -40.01 -26.88 11.76
C ALA A 246 -41.36 -26.14 11.65
N ASP A 247 -41.34 -24.95 11.06
CA ASP A 247 -42.37 -24.38 10.17
C ASP A 247 -41.73 -23.13 9.52
N GLY A 248 -41.68 -22.88 8.21
CA GLY A 248 -42.49 -23.37 7.10
C GLY A 248 -43.24 -22.21 6.45
N LYS A 249 -42.62 -21.41 5.55
CA LYS A 249 -43.39 -20.79 4.45
C LYS A 249 -42.55 -20.34 3.25
N ALA A 250 -42.81 -21.00 2.12
CA ALA A 250 -42.51 -20.54 0.77
C ALA A 250 -43.80 -20.02 0.10
N ALA A 251 -43.66 -19.05 -0.80
CA ALA A 251 -44.56 -18.69 -1.91
C ALA A 251 -43.95 -17.46 -2.62
N GLU A 252 -44.00 -17.22 -3.93
CA GLU A 252 -44.24 -18.00 -5.14
C GLU A 252 -43.80 -17.10 -6.30
N ARG A 253 -43.69 -17.66 -7.51
CA ARG A 253 -43.21 -16.99 -8.74
C ARG A 253 -44.38 -16.43 -9.55
N GLU A 254 -44.16 -15.30 -10.23
CA GLU A 254 -44.78 -14.92 -11.54
C GLU A 254 -43.63 -14.28 -12.36
N THR A 255 -43.14 -14.76 -13.51
CA THR A 255 -43.67 -14.97 -14.87
C THR A 255 -44.21 -13.75 -15.61
N GLY A 256 -43.48 -13.35 -16.66
CA GLY A 256 -43.86 -12.41 -17.72
C GLY A 256 -42.66 -11.51 -18.08
N GLY A 257 -41.95 -11.60 -19.21
CA GLY A 257 -42.30 -12.04 -20.56
C GLY A 257 -42.52 -10.81 -21.44
N THR A 258 -41.52 -10.43 -22.26
CA THR A 258 -41.60 -9.87 -23.64
C THR A 258 -40.37 -9.02 -24.00
N ALA A 259 -39.56 -9.54 -24.94
CA ALA A 259 -38.80 -8.74 -25.92
C ALA A 259 -39.65 -8.64 -27.21
N PRO A 260 -39.57 -7.56 -27.99
CA PRO A 260 -38.60 -7.43 -29.09
C PRO A 260 -38.07 -5.97 -29.20
N GLY A 261 -37.17 -5.55 -30.09
CA GLY A 261 -36.68 -6.12 -31.33
C GLY A 261 -35.46 -5.33 -31.82
N LEU A 262 -34.73 -5.99 -32.72
CA LEU A 262 -33.64 -5.45 -33.52
C LEU A 262 -34.23 -4.49 -34.57
N ASP A 263 -33.65 -3.30 -34.69
CA ASP A 263 -33.72 -2.53 -35.93
C ASP A 263 -32.30 -2.32 -36.46
N SER A 264 -32.04 -3.02 -37.56
CA SER A 264 -30.98 -2.71 -38.51
C SER A 264 -31.53 -1.66 -39.47
N THR A 265 -30.84 -0.54 -39.62
CA THR A 265 -30.94 0.27 -40.83
C THR A 265 -29.56 0.66 -41.32
N SER A 266 -29.41 0.48 -42.64
CA SER A 266 -28.28 0.69 -43.54
C SER A 266 -27.48 1.97 -43.38
#